data_AF-A0A5B0Q7H5-F1
#
_entry.id   AF-A0A5B0Q7H5-F1
#
_cell.length_a   1.000
_cell.length_b   1.000
_cell.length_c   1.000
_cell.angle_alpha   90.00
_cell.angle_beta   90.00
_cell.angle_gamma   90.00
#
_symmetry.space_group_name_H-M   'P 1'
#
loop_
_entity.id
_entity.type
_entity.pdbx_description
1 polymer ?
#
loop_
_entity_poly.entity_id
_entity_poly.type
_entity_poly.pdbx_seq_one_letter_code
_entity_poly.pdbx_strand_id
1 'polypeptide(L)'
;MFPDKQFFSEYESVVSSVSVASGQSLPALGKGLVYMKNVDNTTFAVNALHVPGLTHALLSLARLSLNNCDLVRQPGSKSIFSVKDTAKNLTLFDAEIKNNIYLCKASLVLPQDAPAIQVEKH
;
A
#
# COMPACT_ATOMS: atom_id res chain seq x y z
N MET A 1 -1.99 -3.51 3.64
CA MET A 1 -2.86 -4.60 4.11
C MET A 1 -3.98 -4.72 3.11
N PHE A 2 -4.25 -5.93 2.60
CA PHE A 2 -5.22 -6.15 1.53
C PHE A 2 -6.21 -7.25 1.90
N PRO A 3 -7.49 -7.13 1.51
CA PRO A 3 -8.50 -8.14 1.80
C PRO A 3 -8.43 -9.36 0.88
N ASP A 4 -8.06 -9.15 -0.39
CA ASP A 4 -8.19 -10.18 -1.42
C ASP A 4 -6.87 -10.91 -1.66
N LYS A 5 -6.84 -12.22 -1.36
CA LYS A 5 -5.67 -13.08 -1.56
C LYS A 5 -5.18 -13.13 -3.02
N GLN A 6 -6.06 -12.96 -3.99
CA GLN A 6 -5.72 -13.12 -5.42
C GLN A 6 -4.65 -12.16 -5.93
N PHE A 7 -4.45 -11.02 -5.27
CA PHE A 7 -3.43 -10.03 -5.66
C PHE A 7 -2.05 -10.29 -5.05
N PHE A 8 -1.89 -11.34 -4.26
CA PHE A 8 -0.63 -11.67 -3.63
C PHE A 8 0.22 -12.60 -4.49
N SER A 9 1.49 -12.24 -4.64
CA SER A 9 2.58 -13.11 -5.08
C SER A 9 3.47 -13.49 -3.90
N GLU A 10 4.26 -14.55 -4.05
CA GLU A 10 5.13 -15.08 -2.98
C GLU A 10 4.35 -15.29 -1.66
N TYR A 11 3.10 -15.75 -1.76
CA TYR A 11 2.19 -15.82 -0.60
C TYR A 11 2.68 -16.86 0.41
N GLU A 12 2.89 -16.39 1.64
CA GLU A 12 3.18 -17.23 2.81
C GLU A 12 2.01 -17.13 3.79
N SER A 13 1.45 -18.27 4.17
CA SER A 13 0.46 -18.33 5.25
C SER A 13 1.10 -17.93 6.56
N VAL A 14 0.46 -17.03 7.31
CA VAL A 14 0.89 -16.66 8.66
C VAL A 14 -0.31 -16.68 9.59
N VAL A 15 -0.05 -16.92 10.87
CA VAL A 15 -1.05 -16.77 11.93
C VAL A 15 -0.64 -15.57 12.76
N SER A 16 -1.25 -14.42 12.47
CA SER A 16 -0.96 -13.16 13.15
C SER A 16 -2.23 -12.31 13.25
N SER A 17 -2.14 -11.17 13.91
CA SER A 17 -3.23 -10.20 14.05
C SER A 17 -2.70 -8.78 13.90
N VAL A 18 -3.53 -7.90 13.35
CA VAL A 18 -3.21 -6.48 13.18
C VAL A 18 -4.23 -5.62 13.88
N SER A 19 -3.77 -4.62 14.64
CA SER A 19 -4.65 -3.59 15.20
C SER A 19 -4.91 -2.51 14.17
N VAL A 20 -6.19 -2.21 13.91
CA VAL A 20 -6.60 -1.08 13.06
C VAL A 20 -6.92 0.14 13.94
N ALA A 21 -7.11 1.31 13.30
CA ALA A 21 -7.29 2.59 14.01
C ALA A 21 -8.50 2.62 14.97
N SER A 22 -9.50 1.75 14.77
CA SER A 22 -10.64 1.59 15.70
C SER A 22 -10.29 0.84 16.99
N GLY A 23 -9.05 0.38 17.14
CA GLY A 23 -8.63 -0.49 18.26
C GLY A 23 -9.02 -1.95 18.09
N GLN A 24 -9.77 -2.30 17.03
CA GLN A 24 -10.11 -3.68 16.72
C GLN A 24 -8.87 -4.43 16.20
N SER A 25 -8.76 -5.69 16.60
CA SER A 25 -7.75 -6.61 16.10
C SER A 25 -8.35 -7.50 15.01
N LEU A 26 -7.73 -7.51 13.83
CA LEU A 26 -8.16 -8.33 12.69
C LEU A 26 -7.14 -9.44 12.43
N PRO A 27 -7.59 -10.66 12.10
CA PRO A 27 -6.68 -11.75 11.77
C PRO A 27 -5.97 -11.48 10.45
N ALA A 28 -4.64 -11.60 10.46
CA ALA A 28 -3.82 -11.64 9.26
C ALA A 28 -3.51 -13.10 8.94
N LEU A 29 -3.97 -13.57 7.78
CA LEU A 29 -3.90 -14.98 7.37
C LEU A 29 -2.72 -15.28 6.44
N GLY A 30 -2.03 -14.24 5.99
CA GLY A 30 -0.89 -14.37 5.10
C GLY A 30 -0.13 -13.08 4.92
N LYS A 31 1.02 -13.21 4.28
CA LYS A 31 1.85 -12.10 3.81
C LYS A 31 2.39 -12.43 2.42
N GLY A 32 2.79 -11.42 1.69
CA GLY A 32 3.41 -11.58 0.37
C GLY A 32 3.56 -10.23 -0.32
N LEU A 33 3.91 -10.28 -1.60
CA LEU A 33 4.04 -9.10 -2.44
C LEU A 33 2.71 -8.77 -3.11
N VAL A 34 2.34 -7.49 -3.12
CA VAL A 34 1.21 -6.98 -3.89
C VAL A 34 1.73 -5.96 -4.89
N TYR A 35 1.40 -6.17 -6.16
CA TYR A 35 1.80 -5.29 -7.25
C TYR A 35 0.77 -4.19 -7.47
N MET A 36 1.26 -2.97 -7.64
CA MET A 36 0.43 -1.79 -7.87
C MET A 36 1.02 -0.92 -8.95
N LYS A 37 0.15 -0.18 -9.63
CA LYS A 37 0.52 0.92 -10.53
C LYS A 37 0.18 2.25 -9.88
N ASN A 38 1.15 3.17 -9.93
CA ASN A 38 0.91 4.57 -9.62
C ASN A 38 0.23 5.28 -10.80
N VAL A 39 -0.03 6.59 -10.65
CA VAL A 39 -0.67 7.41 -11.68
C VAL A 39 0.17 7.57 -12.95
N ASP A 40 1.48 7.39 -12.86
CA ASP A 40 2.43 7.45 -13.97
C ASP A 40 2.58 6.10 -14.69
N ASN A 41 1.74 5.12 -14.36
CA ASN A 41 1.82 3.72 -14.82
C ASN A 41 3.09 2.97 -14.41
N THR A 42 3.91 3.52 -13.52
CA THR A 42 5.03 2.80 -12.91
C THR A 42 4.50 1.71 -12.01
N THR A 43 4.96 0.48 -12.24
CA THR A 43 4.60 -0.68 -11.43
C THR A 43 5.62 -0.89 -10.32
N PHE A 44 5.15 -1.07 -9.10
CA PHE A 44 5.97 -1.36 -7.92
C PHE A 44 5.31 -2.44 -7.08
N ALA A 45 6.07 -3.09 -6.19
CA ALA A 45 5.48 -4.01 -5.22
C ALA A 45 5.68 -3.53 -3.79
N VAL A 46 4.72 -3.89 -2.97
CA VAL A 46 4.78 -3.68 -1.53
C VAL A 46 4.67 -5.01 -0.82
N ASN A 47 5.43 -5.16 0.27
CA ASN A 47 5.17 -6.21 1.22
C ASN A 47 3.86 -5.91 1.96
N ALA A 48 2.93 -6.86 1.92
CA ALA A 48 1.62 -6.69 2.50
C ALA A 48 1.19 -7.88 3.36
N LEU A 49 0.26 -7.61 4.27
CA LEU A 49 -0.50 -8.61 5.01
C LEU A 49 -1.86 -8.81 4.35
N HIS A 50 -2.26 -10.07 4.21
CA HIS A 50 -3.58 -10.50 3.80
C HIS A 50 -4.51 -10.55 5.02
N VAL A 51 -5.49 -9.66 5.03
CA VAL A 51 -6.43 -9.43 6.14
C VAL A 51 -7.85 -9.42 5.57
N PRO A 52 -8.50 -10.59 5.43
CA PRO A 52 -9.79 -10.71 4.75
C PRO A 52 -10.93 -9.90 5.38
N GLY A 53 -10.81 -9.54 6.65
CA GLY A 53 -11.82 -8.75 7.37
C GLY A 53 -11.86 -7.27 6.96
N LEU A 54 -10.98 -6.81 6.07
CA LEU A 54 -11.00 -5.44 5.57
C LEU A 54 -12.00 -5.28 4.42
N THR A 55 -12.67 -4.13 4.37
CA THR A 55 -13.51 -3.77 3.21
C THR A 55 -12.69 -3.13 2.08
N HIS A 56 -11.57 -2.50 2.42
CA HIS A 56 -10.67 -1.82 1.49
C HIS A 56 -9.22 -2.02 1.93
N ALA A 57 -8.28 -1.89 1.00
CA ALA A 57 -6.86 -1.91 1.33
C ALA A 57 -6.51 -0.75 2.28
N LEU A 58 -5.64 -1.02 3.24
CA LEU A 58 -5.14 -0.05 4.21
C LEU A 58 -3.62 0.06 4.14
N LEU A 59 -3.13 1.30 4.19
CA LEU A 59 -1.71 1.61 4.32
C LEU A 59 -1.38 1.89 5.78
N SER A 60 -0.25 1.37 6.26
CA SER A 60 0.26 1.67 7.59
C SER A 60 1.18 2.88 7.51
N LEU A 61 0.77 4.01 8.11
CA LEU A 61 1.59 5.21 8.18
C LEU A 61 2.94 4.96 8.88
N ALA A 62 2.94 4.15 9.94
CA ALA A 62 4.16 3.77 10.63
C ALA A 62 5.12 2.99 9.71
N ARG A 63 4.60 2.04 8.91
CA ARG A 63 5.43 1.31 7.94
C ARG A 63 5.93 2.19 6.81
N LEU A 64 5.13 3.13 6.33
CA LEU A 64 5.59 4.10 5.33
C LEU A 64 6.78 4.91 5.89
N SER A 65 6.61 5.49 7.08
CA SER A 65 7.67 6.27 7.73
C SER A 65 8.94 5.46 7.97
N LEU A 66 8.83 4.19 8.38
CA LEU A 66 9.98 3.30 8.57
C LEU A 66 10.67 2.87 7.26
N ASN A 67 10.02 3.01 6.11
CA ASN A 67 10.55 2.65 4.79
C ASN A 67 10.84 3.88 3.92
N ASN A 68 11.26 5.00 4.55
CA ASN A 68 11.60 6.25 3.86
C ASN A 68 10.47 6.81 2.99
N CYS A 69 9.21 6.47 3.29
CA CYS A 69 8.07 6.97 2.55
C CYS A 69 7.43 8.13 3.31
N ASP A 70 7.53 9.33 2.74
CA ASP A 70 7.03 10.56 3.31
C ASP A 70 5.71 11.00 2.66
N LEU A 71 4.82 11.56 3.48
CA LEU A 71 3.60 12.23 3.01
C LEU A 71 3.91 13.70 2.72
N VAL A 72 4.02 14.02 1.44
CA VAL A 72 4.37 15.36 0.97
C VAL A 72 3.12 16.09 0.51
N ARG A 73 2.78 17.17 1.20
CA ARG A 73 1.67 18.04 0.81
C ARG A 73 1.98 18.76 -0.51
N GLN A 74 1.02 18.77 -1.43
CA GLN A 74 1.20 19.44 -2.72
C GLN A 74 1.04 20.96 -2.59
N PRO A 75 1.89 21.77 -3.25
CA PRO A 75 1.76 23.23 -3.25
C PRO A 75 0.37 23.68 -3.69
N GLY A 76 -0.18 24.71 -3.04
CA GLY A 76 -1.49 25.27 -3.40
C GLY A 76 -2.70 24.45 -2.94
N SER A 77 -2.51 23.33 -2.21
CA SER A 77 -3.62 22.54 -1.68
C SER A 77 -3.45 22.14 -0.20
N LYS A 78 -4.54 22.26 0.56
CA LYS A 78 -4.63 21.77 1.95
C LYS A 78 -5.11 20.32 2.04
N SER A 79 -5.56 19.73 0.94
CA SER A 79 -6.13 18.38 0.92
C SER A 79 -5.36 17.41 0.02
N ILE A 80 -4.51 17.88 -0.88
CA ILE A 80 -3.77 17.00 -1.81
C ILE A 80 -2.36 16.73 -1.29
N PHE A 81 -1.94 15.47 -1.37
CA PHE A 81 -0.62 15.00 -0.97
C PHE A 81 -0.16 13.86 -1.88
N SER A 82 1.15 13.59 -1.85
CA SER A 82 1.73 12.41 -2.47
C SER A 82 2.52 11.63 -1.42
N VAL A 83 2.51 10.31 -1.53
CA VAL A 83 3.38 9.42 -0.76
C VAL A 83 4.62 9.17 -1.62
N LYS A 84 5.78 9.60 -1.13
CA LYS A 84 7.04 9.51 -1.87
C LYS A 84 8.05 8.67 -1.12
N ASP A 85 8.65 7.70 -1.80
CA ASP A 85 9.88 7.07 -1.33
C ASP A 85 11.02 8.07 -1.56
N THR A 86 11.53 8.65 -0.48
CA THR A 86 12.57 9.68 -0.53
C THR A 86 13.94 9.10 -0.79
N ALA A 87 14.19 7.83 -0.46
CA ALA A 87 15.45 7.16 -0.77
C ALA A 87 15.60 6.95 -2.28
N LYS A 88 14.48 6.74 -2.98
CA LYS A 88 14.46 6.46 -4.43
C LYS A 88 13.95 7.61 -5.30
N ASN A 89 13.53 8.71 -4.65
CA ASN A 89 12.89 9.84 -5.32
C ASN A 89 11.69 9.41 -6.20
N LEU A 90 10.90 8.46 -5.71
CA LEU A 90 9.76 7.87 -6.44
C LEU A 90 8.44 8.26 -5.78
N THR A 91 7.48 8.71 -6.58
CA THR A 91 6.09 8.90 -6.11
C THR A 91 5.34 7.58 -6.20
N LEU A 92 4.95 7.03 -5.04
CA LEU A 92 4.20 5.77 -4.95
C LEU A 92 2.70 6.00 -5.13
N PHE A 93 2.17 7.03 -4.48
CA PHE A 93 0.74 7.31 -4.47
C PHE A 93 0.47 8.80 -4.57
N ASP A 94 -0.53 9.16 -5.36
CA ASP A 94 -1.23 10.44 -5.23
C ASP A 94 -2.49 10.26 -4.42
N ALA A 95 -2.79 11.26 -3.61
CA ALA A 95 -3.77 11.07 -2.58
C ALA A 95 -4.42 12.39 -2.11
N GLU A 96 -5.61 12.25 -1.54
CA GLU A 96 -6.44 13.37 -1.11
C GLU A 96 -7.05 13.13 0.26
N ILE A 97 -7.21 14.20 1.05
CA ILE A 97 -7.90 14.15 2.33
C ILE A 97 -9.37 14.40 2.06
N LYS A 98 -10.21 13.38 2.30
CA LYS A 98 -11.67 13.48 2.26
C LYS A 98 -12.23 12.98 3.58
N ASN A 99 -13.06 13.79 4.23
CA ASN A 99 -13.68 13.45 5.52
C ASN A 99 -12.66 12.96 6.58
N ASN A 100 -11.52 13.64 6.68
CA ASN A 100 -10.38 13.30 7.56
C ASN A 100 -9.72 11.94 7.27
N ILE A 101 -9.94 11.35 6.09
CA ILE A 101 -9.32 10.10 5.64
C ILE A 101 -8.34 10.42 4.50
N TYR A 102 -7.13 9.89 4.60
CA TYR A 102 -6.13 9.91 3.53
C TYR A 102 -6.50 8.86 2.48
N LEU A 103 -7.00 9.29 1.32
CA LEU A 103 -7.40 8.41 0.23
C LEU A 103 -6.31 8.37 -0.85
N CYS A 104 -5.69 7.22 -1.04
CA CYS A 104 -4.68 7.01 -2.07
C CYS A 104 -5.29 6.40 -3.33
N LYS A 105 -4.89 6.90 -4.50
CA LYS A 105 -5.27 6.31 -5.80
C LYS A 105 -4.17 5.36 -6.26
N ALA A 106 -4.53 4.12 -6.50
CA ALA A 106 -3.66 3.10 -7.07
C ALA A 106 -4.50 2.06 -7.82
N SER A 107 -3.89 1.41 -8.80
CA SER A 107 -4.49 0.24 -9.46
C SER A 107 -3.75 -1.03 -9.03
N LEU A 108 -4.50 -2.05 -8.61
CA LEU A 108 -3.94 -3.36 -8.34
C LEU A 108 -3.57 -4.05 -9.66
N VAL A 109 -2.45 -4.77 -9.66
CA VAL A 109 -2.01 -5.58 -10.78
C VAL A 109 -2.05 -7.04 -10.33
N LEU A 110 -2.63 -7.91 -11.16
CA LEU A 110 -2.60 -9.34 -10.89
C LEU A 110 -1.17 -9.86 -11.02
N PRO A 111 -0.72 -10.80 -10.18
CA PRO A 111 0.65 -11.32 -10.21
C PRO A 111 1.12 -11.80 -11.60
N GLN A 112 0.23 -12.41 -12.39
CA GLN A 112 0.54 -12.88 -13.75
C GLN A 112 0.75 -11.75 -14.77
N ASP A 113 0.24 -10.55 -14.50
CA ASP A 113 0.34 -9.38 -15.37
C ASP A 113 1.47 -8.44 -14.92
N ALA A 114 2.19 -8.79 -13.84
CA ALA A 114 3.31 -8.01 -13.36
C ALA A 114 4.51 -8.14 -14.32
N PRO A 115 5.15 -7.02 -14.72
CA PRO A 115 6.32 -7.08 -15.59
C PRO A 115 7.46 -7.86 -14.92
N ALA A 116 8.16 -8.69 -15.70
CA ALA A 116 9.28 -9.52 -15.23
C ALA A 116 10.54 -8.74 -14.80
N ILE A 117 10.50 -7.40 -14.83
CA ILE A 117 11.64 -6.50 -14.61
C ILE A 117 11.60 -5.98 -13.16
N GLN A 118 12.79 -5.89 -12.56
CA GLN A 118 13.13 -5.53 -11.18
C GLN A 118 12.01 -4.80 -10.42
N VAL A 119 11.19 -5.61 -9.77
CA VAL A 119 10.18 -5.15 -8.85
C VAL A 119 10.92 -4.61 -7.65
N GLU A 120 10.94 -3.29 -7.53
CA GLU A 120 11.43 -2.66 -6.32
C GLU A 120 10.52 -3.04 -5.15
N LYS A 121 11.09 -3.73 -4.16
CA LYS A 121 10.40 -4.12 -2.94
C LYS A 121 10.34 -2.90 -2.02
N HIS A 122 9.13 -2.52 -1.61
CA HIS A 122 8.87 -1.49 -0.59
C HIS A 122 8.14 -2.09 0.62
#